data_AF-A0A7C3F2X0-F1
#
_entry.id   AF-A0A7C3F2X0-F1
#
_cell.length_a   1.000
_cell.length_b   1.000
_cell.length_c   1.000
_cell.angle_alpha   90.00
_cell.angle_beta   90.00
_cell.angle_gamma   90.00
#
_symmetry.space_group_name_H-M   'P 1'
#
loop_
_entity.id
_entity.type
_entity.pdbx_description
1 polymer ?
#
loop_
_entity_poly.entity_id
_entity_poly.type
_entity_poly.pdbx_seq_one_letter_code
_entity_poly.pdbx_strand_id
1 'polypeptide(L)'
;MTNIVDLLKQGRKDLIWEKYCGYLDLNIEEFMQIQRSLLMEQINLFKDCKLGKKFMGKRTPRSVEDFRRKVPLTTYEDYLPYIKDKREDV
;
A
#
# COMPACT_ATOMS: atom_id res chain seq x y z
N MET A 1 2.14 -26.55 -4.42
CA MET A 1 3.04 -25.40 -4.19
C MET A 1 4.46 -25.91 -4.18
N THR A 2 5.35 -25.35 -5.00
CA THR A 2 6.77 -25.74 -5.03
C THR A 2 7.42 -25.38 -3.69
N ASN A 3 8.00 -26.38 -3.03
CA ASN A 3 8.62 -26.24 -1.71
C ASN A 3 10.02 -25.60 -1.84
N ILE A 4 10.31 -24.61 -1.00
CA ILE A 4 11.59 -23.87 -1.01
C ILE A 4 12.76 -24.79 -0.67
N VAL A 5 12.55 -25.76 0.20
CA VAL A 5 13.57 -26.75 0.56
C VAL A 5 14.01 -27.54 -0.67
N ASP A 6 13.07 -27.87 -1.56
CA ASP A 6 13.37 -28.59 -2.79
C ASP A 6 14.09 -27.68 -3.79
N LEU A 7 13.68 -26.41 -3.91
CA LEU A 7 14.37 -25.42 -4.74
C LEU A 7 15.82 -25.18 -4.29
N LEU A 8 16.06 -25.11 -2.97
CA LEU A 8 17.40 -24.98 -2.40
C LEU A 8 18.27 -26.20 -2.71
N LYS A 9 17.73 -27.41 -2.53
CA LYS A 9 18.41 -28.67 -2.87
C LYS A 9 18.76 -28.76 -4.35
N GLN A 10 17.90 -28.23 -5.21
CA GLN A 10 18.10 -28.18 -6.66
C GLN A 10 18.99 -27.02 -7.12
N GLY A 11 19.46 -26.16 -6.19
CA GLY A 11 20.30 -25.00 -6.51
C GLY A 11 19.57 -23.90 -7.30
N ARG A 12 18.23 -23.90 -7.33
CA ARG A 12 17.37 -22.97 -8.08
C ARG A 12 17.24 -21.62 -7.37
N LYS A 13 18.38 -20.93 -7.20
CA LYS A 13 18.46 -19.62 -6.53
C LYS A 13 17.69 -18.53 -7.27
N ASP A 14 17.59 -18.64 -8.60
CA ASP A 14 16.78 -17.80 -9.49
C ASP A 14 15.32 -17.77 -9.05
N LEU A 15 14.70 -18.93 -8.88
CA LEU A 15 13.29 -19.04 -8.48
C LEU A 15 13.05 -18.59 -7.04
N ILE A 16 14.03 -18.79 -6.16
CA ILE A 16 13.97 -18.32 -4.78
C ILE A 16 14.03 -16.79 -4.76
N TRP A 17 14.94 -16.20 -5.53
CA TRP A 17 15.06 -14.77 -5.69
C TRP A 17 13.78 -14.17 -6.25
N GLU A 18 13.27 -14.67 -7.38
CA GLU A 18 12.04 -14.19 -8.00
C GLU A 18 10.87 -14.19 -6.99
N LYS A 19 10.73 -15.25 -6.19
CA LYS A 19 9.66 -15.39 -5.20
C LYS A 19 9.73 -14.38 -4.06
N TYR A 20 10.91 -14.04 -3.57
CA TYR A 20 11.07 -13.23 -2.35
C TYR A 20 11.60 -11.81 -2.59
N CYS A 21 12.40 -11.65 -3.64
CA CYS A 21 13.18 -10.48 -3.97
C CYS A 21 12.92 -9.99 -5.39
N GLY A 22 12.12 -10.69 -6.21
CA GLY A 22 11.88 -10.32 -7.62
C GLY A 22 11.29 -8.91 -7.81
N TYR A 23 10.67 -8.34 -6.77
CA TYR A 23 10.23 -6.94 -6.79
C TYR A 23 11.40 -5.93 -6.92
N LEU A 24 12.63 -6.33 -6.56
CA LEU A 24 13.84 -5.52 -6.70
C LEU A 24 14.33 -5.43 -8.15
N ASP A 25 13.89 -6.36 -9.01
CA ASP A 25 14.30 -6.39 -10.42
C ASP A 25 13.34 -5.60 -11.32
N LEU A 26 12.25 -5.06 -10.75
CA LEU A 26 11.27 -4.28 -11.49
C LEU A 26 11.89 -2.98 -12.01
N ASN A 27 11.59 -2.66 -13.26
CA ASN A 27 11.85 -1.31 -13.76
C ASN A 27 10.86 -0.31 -13.17
N ILE A 28 11.10 0.98 -13.42
CA ILE A 28 10.27 2.04 -12.84
C ILE A 28 8.83 1.99 -13.35
N GLU A 29 8.59 1.62 -14.60
CA GLU A 29 7.25 1.51 -15.17
C GLU A 29 6.43 0.40 -14.49
N GLU A 30 7.02 -0.80 -14.36
CA GLU A 30 6.42 -1.96 -13.70
C GLU A 30 6.15 -1.67 -12.21
N PHE A 31 7.14 -1.10 -11.53
CA PHE A 31 7.00 -0.69 -10.13
C PHE A 31 5.85 0.30 -9.96
N MET A 32 5.78 1.33 -10.81
CA MET A 32 4.72 2.33 -10.74
C MET A 32 3.34 1.77 -11.07
N GLN A 33 3.24 0.76 -11.93
CA GLN A 33 1.98 0.05 -12.16
C GLN A 33 1.47 -0.61 -10.88
N ILE A 34 2.36 -1.28 -10.13
CA ILE A 34 2.03 -1.89 -8.85
C ILE A 34 1.61 -0.81 -7.83
N GLN A 35 2.39 0.27 -7.69
CA GLN A 35 2.09 1.34 -6.74
C GLN A 35 0.71 1.99 -7.01
N ARG A 36 0.35 2.18 -8.28
CA ARG A 36 -0.97 2.73 -8.67
C ARG A 36 -2.10 1.79 -8.25
N SER A 37 -1.96 0.48 -8.49
CA SER A 37 -2.97 -0.51 -8.08
C SER A 37 -3.10 -0.59 -6.55
N LEU A 38 -1.97 -0.69 -5.84
CA LEU A 38 -1.94 -0.75 -4.37
C LEU A 38 -2.58 0.49 -3.73
N LEU A 39 -2.30 1.69 -4.24
CA LEU A 39 -2.91 2.91 -3.72
C LEU A 39 -4.44 2.86 -3.84
N MET A 40 -4.98 2.38 -4.97
CA MET A 40 -6.43 2.28 -5.16
C MET A 40 -7.06 1.22 -4.26
N GLU A 41 -6.38 0.09 -4.05
CA GLU A 41 -6.81 -0.94 -3.09
C GLU A 41 -6.84 -0.39 -1.66
N GLN A 42 -5.76 0.29 -1.23
CA GLN A 42 -5.69 0.92 0.07
C GLN A 42 -6.83 1.93 0.25
N ILE A 43 -7.02 2.85 -0.72
CA ILE A 43 -8.14 3.81 -0.68
C ILE A 43 -9.48 3.10 -0.48
N ASN A 44 -9.72 2.00 -1.18
CA ASN A 44 -10.96 1.23 -1.03
C ASN A 44 -11.11 0.60 0.35
N LEU A 45 -10.01 0.14 0.97
CA LEU A 45 -10.02 -0.44 2.31
C LEU A 45 -10.32 0.60 3.39
N PHE A 46 -9.72 1.80 3.32
CA PHE A 46 -9.82 2.77 4.42
C PHE A 46 -10.78 3.94 4.18
N LYS A 47 -11.42 4.06 2.99
CA LYS A 47 -12.34 5.18 2.67
C LYS A 47 -13.46 5.38 3.70
N ASP A 48 -13.90 4.30 4.36
CA ASP A 48 -15.05 4.33 5.25
C ASP A 48 -14.67 4.62 6.71
N CYS A 49 -13.37 4.56 7.05
CA CYS A 49 -12.88 4.88 8.39
C CYS A 49 -12.92 6.40 8.65
N LYS A 50 -12.83 6.77 9.94
CA LYS A 50 -12.93 8.18 10.38
C LYS A 50 -11.91 9.08 9.69
N LEU A 51 -10.66 8.62 9.58
CA LEU A 51 -9.58 9.34 8.90
C LEU A 51 -9.76 9.37 7.38
N GLY A 52 -10.18 8.26 6.78
CA GLY A 52 -10.49 8.18 5.35
C GLY A 52 -11.54 9.21 4.95
N LYS A 53 -12.65 9.29 5.67
CA LYS A 53 -13.70 10.30 5.44
C LYS A 53 -13.21 11.73 5.67
N LYS A 54 -12.35 11.96 6.66
CA LYS A 54 -11.78 13.28 6.95
C LYS A 54 -10.89 13.78 5.81
N PHE A 55 -9.98 12.95 5.31
CA PHE A 55 -8.99 13.36 4.30
C PHE A 55 -9.49 13.24 2.87
N MET A 56 -10.34 12.26 2.55
CA MET A 56 -10.91 12.09 1.20
C MET A 56 -12.18 12.92 0.96
N GLY A 57 -12.80 13.43 2.02
CA GLY A 57 -14.05 14.17 1.95
C GLY A 57 -15.24 13.30 1.51
N LYS A 58 -16.26 13.94 0.92
CA LYS A 58 -17.54 13.29 0.57
C LYS A 58 -17.46 12.30 -0.60
N ARG A 59 -16.43 12.38 -1.45
CA ARG A 59 -16.30 11.56 -2.66
C ARG A 59 -14.92 10.92 -2.71
N THR A 60 -14.87 9.61 -2.47
CA THR A 60 -13.67 8.78 -2.59
C THR A 60 -12.99 9.00 -3.96
N PRO A 61 -11.66 9.24 -3.99
CA PRO A 61 -10.91 9.34 -5.23
C PRO A 61 -11.06 8.10 -6.11
N ARG A 62 -11.17 8.31 -7.42
CA ARG A 62 -11.35 7.23 -8.42
C ARG A 62 -10.11 6.96 -9.27
N SER A 63 -9.08 7.78 -9.11
CA SER A 63 -7.76 7.58 -9.73
C SER A 63 -6.67 8.20 -8.87
N VAL A 64 -5.41 7.89 -9.20
CA VAL A 64 -4.24 8.47 -8.53
C VAL A 64 -4.17 9.99 -8.73
N GLU A 65 -4.53 10.48 -9.90
CA GLU A 65 -4.57 11.90 -10.23
C GLU A 65 -5.66 12.62 -9.41
N ASP A 66 -6.83 11.99 -9.24
CA ASP A 66 -7.89 12.55 -8.41
C ASP A 66 -7.52 12.53 -6.92
N PHE A 67 -6.81 11.49 -6.47
CA PHE A 67 -6.26 11.41 -5.12
C PHE A 67 -5.28 12.55 -4.85
N ARG A 68 -4.28 12.74 -5.73
CA ARG A 68 -3.27 13.81 -5.60
C ARG A 68 -3.87 15.21 -5.55
N ARG A 69 -4.97 15.45 -6.25
CA ARG A 69 -5.65 16.76 -6.26
C ARG A 69 -6.49 17.00 -5.01
N LYS A 70 -7.04 15.95 -4.41
CA LYS A 70 -8.04 16.06 -3.33
C LYS A 70 -7.50 15.83 -1.93
N VAL A 71 -6.55 14.90 -1.79
CA VAL A 71 -6.03 14.49 -0.50
C VAL A 71 -4.82 15.37 -0.18
N PRO A 72 -4.87 16.16 0.90
CA PRO A 72 -3.75 17.02 1.27
C PRO A 72 -2.57 16.18 1.76
N LEU A 73 -1.36 16.73 1.60
CA LEU A 73 -0.23 16.28 2.40
C LEU A 73 -0.52 16.61 3.86
N THR A 74 -0.30 15.64 4.73
CA THR A 74 -0.60 15.75 6.15
C THR A 74 0.68 15.81 6.97
N THR A 75 0.57 16.41 8.15
CA THR A 75 1.62 16.38 9.18
C THR A 75 1.09 15.66 10.42
N TYR A 76 1.95 15.45 11.41
CA TYR A 76 1.57 14.77 12.65
C TYR A 76 0.38 15.45 13.36
N GLU A 77 0.33 16.79 13.30
CA GLU A 77 -0.71 17.62 13.92
C GLU A 77 -2.11 17.29 13.41
N ASP A 78 -2.25 16.89 12.14
CA ASP A 78 -3.54 16.48 11.55
C ASP A 78 -4.10 15.20 12.18
N TYR A 79 -3.22 14.33 12.68
CA TYR A 79 -3.59 13.05 13.29
C TYR A 79 -3.75 13.14 14.81
N LEU A 80 -3.09 14.11 15.46
CA LEU A 80 -3.06 14.24 16.92
C LEU A 80 -4.45 14.12 17.58
N PRO A 81 -5.52 14.78 17.10
CA PRO A 81 -6.86 14.66 17.71
C PRO A 81 -7.46 13.25 17.68
N TYR A 82 -6.91 12.35 16.86
CA TYR A 82 -7.41 10.99 16.66
C TYR A 82 -6.56 9.94 17.36
N ILE A 83 -5.28 10.22 17.60
CA ILE A 83 -4.32 9.26 18.18
C ILE A 83 -3.90 9.59 19.62
N LYS A 84 -4.17 10.82 20.10
CA LYS A 84 -3.74 11.30 21.42
C LYS A 84 -4.17 10.39 22.56
N ASP A 85 -5.38 9.83 22.47
CA ASP A 85 -5.98 9.05 23.55
C ASP A 85 -5.51 7.58 23.56
N LYS A 86 -4.65 7.16 22.61
CA LYS A 86 -4.07 5.81 22.50
C LYS A 86 -5.09 4.68 22.69
N ARG A 87 -6.28 4.84 22.11
CA ARG A 87 -7.33 3.80 22.15
C ARG A 87 -7.03 2.74 21.11
N GLU A 88 -6.34 1.69 21.55
CA GLU A 88 -5.98 0.50 20.76
C GLU A 88 -7.12 -0.52 20.65
N ASP A 89 -8.23 -0.29 21.37
CA ASP A 89 -9.39 -1.17 21.52
C ASP A 89 -10.52 -0.95 20.49
N VAL A 90 -10.33 -0.04 19.53
CA VAL A 90 -11.34 0.35 18.50
C VAL A 90 -10.92 -0.06 17.10
#